data_AF-A0A921DRY9-F1
#
_entry.id   AF-A0A921DRY9-F1
#
_cell.length_a   1.000
_cell.length_b   1.000
_cell.length_c   1.000
_cell.angle_alpha   90.00
_cell.angle_beta   90.00
_cell.angle_gamma   90.00
#
_symmetry.space_group_name_H-M   'P 1'
#
loop_
_entity.id
_entity.type
_entity.pdbx_description
1 polymer ?
#
loop_
_entity_poly.entity_id
_entity_poly.type
_entity_poly.pdbx_seq_one_letter_code
_entity_poly.pdbx_strand_id
1 'polypeptide(L)' 'MINEFNGDFLQWIRGFYYVARTGSITKASKKMNRSQSSISYQIQCLERQLNVSLFDRINNHLKITPQGLRLL' A
#
# COMPACT_ATOMS: atom_id res chain seq x y z
N MET A 1 -12.29 -10.24 -14.86
CA MET A 1 -12.31 -8.91 -15.49
C MET A 1 -11.59 -7.95 -14.58
N ILE A 2 -10.35 -7.58 -14.90
CA ILE A 2 -9.67 -6.49 -14.22
C ILE A 2 -10.23 -5.23 -14.89
N ASN A 3 -11.30 -4.67 -14.33
CA ASN A 3 -11.90 -3.45 -14.85
C ASN A 3 -10.87 -2.32 -14.69
N GLU A 4 -10.45 -1.77 -15.83
CA GLU A 4 -9.64 -0.58 -16.06
C GLU A 4 -8.79 -0.06 -14.88
N PHE A 5 -7.47 -0.22 -15.00
CA PHE A 5 -6.53 0.50 -14.16
C PHE A 5 -6.65 2.01 -14.43
N ASN A 6 -7.43 2.70 -13.61
CA ASN A 6 -7.56 4.16 -13.66
C ASN A 6 -6.27 4.84 -13.15
N GLY A 7 -6.16 6.17 -13.35
CA GLY A 7 -4.97 6.94 -12.90
C GLY A 7 -4.66 6.83 -11.41
N ASP A 8 -5.64 6.42 -10.60
CA ASP A 8 -5.47 6.19 -9.17
C ASP A 8 -4.65 4.93 -8.86
N PHE A 9 -4.70 3.91 -9.72
CA PHE A 9 -3.99 2.64 -9.49
C PHE A 9 -2.48 2.82 -9.38
N LEU A 10 -1.88 3.70 -10.20
CA LEU A 10 -0.45 4.00 -10.10
C LEU A 10 -0.12 4.71 -8.78
N GLN A 11 -1.01 5.58 -8.30
CA GLN A 11 -0.86 6.24 -7.02
C GLN A 11 -0.99 5.25 -5.87
N TRP A 12 -1.84 4.22 -6.01
CA TRP A 12 -1.99 3.15 -5.04
C TRP A 12 -0.72 2.28 -4.95
N ILE A 13 -0.18 1.86 -6.10
CA ILE A 13 1.11 1.14 -6.16
C ILE A 13 2.23 1.98 -5.55
N ARG A 14 2.27 3.28 -5.85
CA ARG A 14 3.28 4.17 -5.29
C ARG A 14 3.16 4.24 -3.77
N GLY A 15 1.95 4.38 -3.22
CA GLY A 15 1.69 4.32 -1.79
C GLY A 15 2.20 3.02 -1.15
N PHE A 16 1.83 1.89 -1.75
CA PHE A 16 2.31 0.56 -1.36
C PHE A 16 3.84 0.45 -1.35
N TYR A 17 4.51 0.84 -2.45
CA TYR A 17 5.96 0.76 -2.58
C TYR A 17 6.69 1.51 -1.46
N TYR A 18 6.28 2.75 -1.17
CA TYR A 18 6.92 3.52 -0.11
C TYR A 18 6.71 2.90 1.27
N VAL A 19 5.51 2.37 1.54
CA VAL A 19 5.19 1.73 2.82
C VAL A 19 5.97 0.42 3.00
N ALA A 20 6.09 -0.38 1.94
CA ALA A 20 6.91 -1.59 1.94
C ALA A 20 8.40 -1.29 2.19
N ARG A 21 8.93 -0.24 1.56
CA ARG A 21 10.33 0.18 1.72
C ARG A 21 10.62 0.77 3.11
N THR A 22 9.66 1.41 3.76
CA THR A 22 9.85 2.05 5.07
C THR A 22 9.40 1.20 6.24
N GLY A 23 8.57 0.19 6.02
CA GLY A 23 7.85 -0.57 7.05
C GLY A 23 6.90 0.29 7.87
N SER A 24 6.54 1.49 7.42
CA SER A 24 5.78 2.46 8.21
C SER A 24 5.02 3.45 7.34
N ILE A 25 3.70 3.51 7.54
CA ILE A 25 2.81 4.50 6.91
C ILE A 25 3.24 5.93 7.25
N THR A 26 3.60 6.19 8.52
CA THR A 26 4.08 7.50 8.96
C THR A 26 5.36 7.94 8.23
N LYS A 27 6.33 7.03 8.09
CA LYS A 27 7.57 7.33 7.35
C LYS A 27 7.31 7.50 5.85
N ALA A 28 6.45 6.68 5.26
CA ALA A 28 6.06 6.79 3.86
C ALA A 28 5.34 8.12 3.57
N SER A 29 4.44 8.53 4.45
CA SER A 29 3.71 9.81 4.41
C SER A 29 4.66 11.00 4.33
N LYS A 30 5.68 11.03 5.20
CA LYS A 30 6.72 12.06 5.16
C LYS A 30 7.52 12.03 3.85
N LYS A 31 7.91 10.84 3.36
CA LYS A 31 8.67 10.71 2.10
C LYS A 31 7.87 11.11 0.86
N MET A 32 6.57 10.84 0.86
CA MET A 32 5.69 11.14 -0.27
C MET A 32 5.08 12.54 -0.22
N ASN A 33 5.27 13.27 0.88
CA ASN A 33 4.58 14.52 1.18
C ASN A 33 3.04 14.38 1.04
N ARG A 34 2.48 13.35 1.68
CA ARG A 34 1.05 13.02 1.67
C ARG A 34 0.56 12.73 3.08
N SER A 35 -0.74 12.88 3.34
CA SER A 35 -1.32 12.49 4.62
C SER A 35 -1.25 10.97 4.84
N GLN A 36 -1.17 10.55 6.10
CA GLN A 36 -1.20 9.12 6.45
C GLN A 36 -2.52 8.45 6.04
N SER A 37 -3.64 9.19 6.12
CA SER A 37 -4.95 8.72 5.67
C SER A 37 -4.99 8.47 4.16
N SER A 38 -4.37 9.35 3.36
CA SER A 38 -4.27 9.16 1.91
C SER A 38 -3.49 7.90 1.56
N ILE A 39 -2.34 7.67 2.21
CA ILE A 39 -1.54 6.45 1.98
C ILE A 39 -2.30 5.19 2.45
N SER A 40 -2.98 5.26 3.59
CA SER A 40 -3.76 4.11 4.08
C SER A 40 -4.90 3.75 3.11
N TYR A 41 -5.59 4.76 2.57
CA TYR A 41 -6.62 4.58 1.55
C TYR A 41 -6.05 3.97 0.26
N GLN A 42 -4.90 4.47 -0.20
CA GLN A 42 -4.19 3.94 -1.36
C GLN A 42 -3.88 2.44 -1.23
N ILE A 43 -3.34 2.01 -0.08
CA ILE A 43 -3.08 0.59 0.20
C ILE A 43 -4.38 -0.21 0.19
N GLN A 44 -5.41 0.27 0.88
CA GLN A 44 -6.68 -0.44 1.00
C GLN A 44 -7.36 -0.62 -0.37
N CYS A 45 -7.31 0.39 -1.24
CA CYS A 45 -7.84 0.29 -2.59
C CYS A 45 -7.03 -0.70 -3.43
N LEU A 46 -5.71 -0.73 -3.29
CA LEU A 46 -4.86 -1.71 -3.97
C LEU A 46 -5.18 -3.14 -3.56
N GLU A 47 -5.25 -3.39 -2.24
CA GLU A 47 -5.60 -4.69 -1.67
C GLU A 47 -6.97 -5.16 -2.14
N ARG A 48 -7.97 -4.25 -2.20
CA ARG A 48 -9.31 -4.55 -2.71
C ARG A 48 -9.29 -4.88 -4.20
N GLN A 49 -8.58 -4.09 -5.00
CA GLN A 49 -8.50 -4.29 -6.46
C GLN A 49 -7.81 -5.61 -6.81
N LEU A 50 -6.79 -5.99 -6.04
CA LEU A 50 -6.05 -7.23 -6.23
C LEU A 50 -6.68 -8.43 -5.50
N ASN A 51 -7.68 -8.19 -4.65
CA ASN A 51 -8.31 -9.18 -3.78
C ASN A 51 -7.32 -9.97 -2.92
N VAL A 52 -6.30 -9.29 -2.37
CA VAL A 52 -5.26 -9.86 -1.51
C VAL A 52 -4.86 -8.89 -0.40
N SER A 53 -4.40 -9.41 0.74
CA SER A 53 -3.73 -8.60 1.77
C SER A 53 -2.26 -8.43 1.39
N LEU A 54 -1.77 -7.18 1.37
CA LEU A 54 -0.37 -6.83 1.08
C LEU A 54 0.40 -6.55 2.37
N PHE A 55 -0.29 -6.19 3.45
CA PHE A 55 0.31 -6.01 4.78
C PHE A 55 -0.53 -6.65 5.90
N ASP A 56 0.16 -7.29 6.84
CA ASP A 56 -0.40 -7.72 8.11
C ASP A 56 -0.08 -6.72 9.23
N ARG A 57 -0.97 -6.65 10.23
CA ARG A 57 -0.72 -5.93 11.48
C ARG A 57 -0.44 -6.94 12.58
N ILE A 58 0.81 -7.04 13.00
CA ILE A 58 1.25 -7.94 14.08
C ILE A 58 1.84 -7.07 15.19
N ASN A 59 1.26 -7.13 16.39
CA ASN A 59 1.73 -6.38 17.56
C ASN A 59 1.93 -4.87 17.28
N ASN A 60 0.98 -4.22 16.61
CA ASN A 60 1.06 -2.82 16.16
C ASN A 60 2.16 -2.51 15.11
N HIS A 61 2.87 -3.52 14.60
CA HIS A 61 3.82 -3.38 13.51
C HIS A 61 3.18 -3.80 12.19
N LEU A 62 3.44 -3.01 11.15
CA LEU A 62 3.05 -3.31 9.78
C LEU A 62 4.11 -4.24 9.16
N LYS A 63 3.70 -5.43 8.74
CA LYS A 63 4.58 -6.44 8.12
C LYS A 63 4.07 -6.75 6.73
N ILE A 64 4.97 -6.80 5.75
CA ILE A 64 4.60 -7.16 4.38
C ILE A 64 4.24 -8.66 4.28
N THR A 65 3.20 -8.98 3.52
CA THR A 65 2.78 -10.37 3.26
C THR A 65 3.62 -11.00 2.14
N PRO A 66 3.61 -12.34 1.97
CA PRO A 66 4.20 -12.97 0.79
C PRO A 66 3.63 -12.46 -0.54
N GLN A 67 2.33 -12.13 -0.58
CA GLN A 67 1.67 -11.53 -1.75
C GLN A 67 2.19 -10.11 -2.00
N GLY A 68 2.36 -9.32 -0.95
CA GLY A 68 3.01 -8.00 -1.02
C GLY A 68 4.43 -8.10 -1.56
N LEU A 69 5.22 -9.06 -1.09
CA LEU A 69 6.58 -9.29 -1.59
C LEU A 69 6.61 -9.65 -3.08
N ARG A 70 5.61 -10.35 -3.61
CA ARG A 70 5.52 -10.67 -5.05
C ARG A 70 5.12 -9.47 -5.92
N LEU A 71 4.54 -8.43 -5.32
CA LEU A 71 4.11 -7.22 -6.01
C LEU A 71 5.23 -6.15 -6.09
N LEU A 72 6.29 -6.29 -5.30
CA LEU A 72 7.49 -5.44 -5.31
C LEU A 72 8.40 -5.74 -6.49
#